data_AF-A0A4Q3EQF3-F1
#
_entry.id   AF-A0A4Q3EQF3-F1
#
_cell.length_a   1.000
_cell.length_b   1.000
_cell.length_c   1.000
_cell.angle_alpha   90.00
_cell.angle_beta   90.00
_cell.angle_gamma   90.00
#
_symmetry.space_group_name_H-M   'P 1'
#
loop_
_entity.id
_entity.type
_entity.pdbx_description
1 polymer ?
#
loop_
_entity_poly.entity_id
_entity_poly.type
_entity_poly.pdbx_seq_one_letter_code
_entity_poly.pdbx_strand_id
1 'polypeptide(L)'
;MLLSLSQVFAQRTTADCQNAIPVCQNIYQQTVAAANGGNVVELNPANQGCLGGENRTTWYVINVVKDGILVFTLTPTGQTTDYDFAMWDATGKACAPRGCDYVNNNLPVRCNYAGLGTTPPNGQTGLSTTALNPSENAGGPSFSSAINAKAGETYILLIDNFSNNTTG
;
A
#
# COMPACT_ATOMS: atom_id res chain seq x y z
N MET A 1 12.31 20.36 -40.26
CA MET A 1 12.56 19.23 -39.35
C MET A 1 11.21 18.84 -38.75
N LEU A 2 10.68 17.67 -39.11
CA LEU A 2 9.40 17.19 -38.59
C LEU A 2 9.72 16.09 -37.57
N LEU A 3 9.43 16.35 -36.30
CA LEU A 3 9.55 15.35 -35.25
C LEU A 3 8.19 14.64 -35.13
N SER A 4 8.09 13.43 -35.66
CA SER A 4 6.95 12.55 -35.44
C SER A 4 7.22 11.74 -34.17
N LEU A 5 6.36 11.89 -33.17
CA LEU A 5 6.34 11.04 -31.99
C LEU A 5 5.26 9.97 -32.18
N SER A 6 5.68 8.73 -32.45
CA SER A 6 4.82 7.56 -32.28
C SER A 6 4.56 7.39 -30.78
N GLN A 7 3.30 7.50 -30.35
CA GLN A 7 2.95 7.26 -28.96
C GLN A 7 3.15 5.77 -28.64
N VAL A 8 4.24 5.47 -27.92
CA VAL A 8 4.40 4.21 -27.20
C VAL A 8 3.70 4.40 -25.86
N PHE A 9 2.50 3.85 -25.71
CA PHE A 9 1.86 3.75 -24.40
C PHE A 9 2.55 2.63 -23.62
N ALA A 10 3.64 2.94 -22.92
CA ALA A 10 4.06 2.09 -21.82
C ALA A 10 3.01 2.23 -20.72
N GLN A 11 2.25 1.16 -20.45
CA GLN A 11 1.32 1.14 -19.33
C GLN A 11 2.14 1.30 -18.05
N ARG A 12 1.96 2.42 -17.35
CA ARG A 12 2.65 2.67 -16.10
C ARG A 12 2.14 1.66 -15.07
N THR A 13 3.05 0.88 -14.49
CA THR A 13 2.72 -0.13 -13.48
C THR A 13 2.35 0.55 -12.17
N THR A 14 1.29 0.08 -11.53
CA THR A 14 0.84 0.55 -10.21
C THR A 14 1.70 -0.01 -9.08
N ALA A 15 2.68 -0.85 -9.42
CA ALA A 15 3.68 -1.39 -8.51
C ALA A 15 4.85 -0.42 -8.24
N ASP A 16 4.97 0.67 -9.01
CA ASP A 16 5.91 1.76 -8.73
C ASP A 16 5.20 2.91 -8.00
N CYS A 17 5.83 3.48 -6.98
CA CYS A 17 5.26 4.50 -6.09
C CYS A 17 4.71 5.74 -6.84
N GLN A 18 5.31 6.06 -7.99
CA GLN A 18 4.96 7.21 -8.84
C GLN A 18 3.58 7.10 -9.50
N ASN A 19 3.03 5.88 -9.54
CA ASN A 19 1.79 5.55 -10.23
C ASN A 19 0.72 5.11 -9.23
N ALA A 20 0.82 5.56 -7.98
CA ALA A 20 -0.15 5.28 -6.94
C ALA A 20 -1.57 5.65 -7.39
N ILE A 21 -2.50 4.72 -7.19
CA ILE A 21 -3.88 4.85 -7.64
C ILE A 21 -4.66 5.74 -6.66
N PRO A 22 -5.31 6.82 -7.12
CA PRO A 22 -6.18 7.61 -6.26
C PRO A 22 -7.41 6.83 -5.79
N VAL A 23 -7.61 6.74 -4.47
CA VAL A 23 -8.81 6.14 -3.89
C VAL A 23 -9.86 7.22 -3.69
N CYS A 24 -10.90 7.21 -4.51
CA CYS A 24 -11.99 8.20 -4.48
C CYS A 24 -13.35 7.61 -4.09
N GLN A 25 -13.37 6.34 -3.67
CA GLN A 25 -14.58 5.57 -3.38
C GLN A 25 -14.40 4.74 -2.11
N ASN A 26 -15.50 4.41 -1.45
CA ASN A 26 -15.49 3.65 -0.20
C ASN A 26 -15.05 2.19 -0.38
N ILE A 27 -15.25 1.63 -1.57
CA ILE A 27 -14.84 0.27 -1.92
C ILE A 27 -14.02 0.34 -3.19
N TYR A 28 -12.78 -0.11 -3.12
CA TYR A 28 -11.93 -0.30 -4.28
C TYR A 28 -11.72 -1.80 -4.48
N GLN A 29 -11.91 -2.30 -5.70
CA GLN A 29 -11.79 -3.72 -6.00
C GLN A 29 -10.76 -3.94 -7.11
N GLN A 30 -9.82 -4.84 -6.84
CA GLN A 30 -8.85 -5.33 -7.80
C GLN A 30 -8.94 -6.86 -7.79
N THR A 31 -9.32 -7.46 -8.92
CA THR A 31 -9.52 -8.93 -9.00
C THR A 31 -8.26 -9.68 -9.40
N VAL A 32 -7.24 -8.97 -9.87
CA VAL A 32 -5.96 -9.53 -10.31
C VAL A 32 -4.84 -8.74 -9.65
N ALA A 33 -3.97 -9.43 -8.92
CA ALA A 33 -2.80 -8.81 -8.28
C ALA A 33 -1.88 -8.14 -9.31
N ALA A 34 -1.03 -7.23 -8.86
CA ALA A 34 0.07 -6.73 -9.67
C ALA A 34 0.95 -7.90 -10.18
N ALA A 35 1.57 -7.74 -11.34
CA ALA A 35 2.38 -8.80 -11.94
C ALA A 35 3.73 -9.00 -11.22
N ASN A 36 4.26 -7.93 -10.61
CA ASN A 36 5.56 -7.85 -9.96
C ASN A 36 5.62 -6.61 -9.04
N GLY A 37 6.77 -6.37 -8.42
CA GLY A 37 7.05 -5.22 -7.55
C GLY A 37 7.45 -3.95 -8.30
N GLY A 38 7.20 -3.85 -9.60
CA GLY A 38 7.52 -2.67 -10.40
C GLY A 38 8.88 -2.70 -11.08
N ASN A 39 9.29 -1.54 -11.60
CA ASN A 39 10.56 -1.31 -12.26
C ASN A 39 11.57 -0.59 -11.36
N VAL A 40 11.10 0.05 -10.29
CA VAL A 40 11.90 0.78 -9.30
C VAL A 40 11.71 0.09 -7.96
N VAL A 41 12.82 -0.24 -7.30
CA VAL A 41 12.77 -0.75 -5.92
C VAL A 41 12.70 0.44 -4.98
N GLU A 42 11.55 0.66 -4.34
CA GLU A 42 11.36 1.80 -3.44
C GLU A 42 11.65 1.46 -1.98
N LEU A 43 11.50 0.19 -1.60
CA LEU A 43 11.72 -0.27 -0.23
C LEU A 43 13.16 -0.75 0.04
N ASN A 44 13.65 -0.42 1.23
CA ASN A 44 14.92 -0.83 1.79
C ASN A 44 14.82 -0.90 3.34
N PRO A 45 15.83 -1.43 4.06
CA PRO A 45 15.75 -1.60 5.51
C PRO A 45 15.49 -0.32 6.32
N ALA A 46 15.74 0.86 5.77
CA ALA A 46 15.49 2.14 6.44
C ALA A 46 14.05 2.67 6.27
N ASN A 47 13.26 2.11 5.33
CA ASN A 47 11.91 2.61 5.05
C ASN A 47 10.82 1.52 4.98
N GLN A 48 11.16 0.24 4.84
CA GLN A 48 10.18 -0.84 4.61
C GLN A 48 9.26 -1.14 5.80
N GLY A 49 9.57 -0.61 6.99
CA GLY A 49 8.80 -0.87 8.20
C GLY A 49 8.77 -2.35 8.55
N CYS A 50 7.56 -2.89 8.73
CA CYS A 50 7.34 -4.31 9.02
C CYS A 50 7.45 -5.21 7.78
N LEU A 51 7.46 -4.64 6.57
CA LEU A 51 7.54 -5.41 5.33
C LEU A 51 8.95 -5.94 5.08
N GLY A 52 9.04 -6.98 4.25
CA GLY A 52 10.28 -7.62 3.82
C GLY A 52 10.84 -7.13 2.48
N GLY A 53 10.26 -6.09 1.88
CA GLY A 53 10.55 -5.63 0.53
C GLY A 53 9.28 -5.58 -0.34
N GLU A 54 9.46 -5.54 -1.65
CA GLU A 54 8.35 -5.47 -2.62
C GLU A 54 8.24 -6.80 -3.37
N ASN A 55 7.08 -7.46 -3.30
CA ASN A 55 6.81 -8.70 -4.03
C ASN A 55 5.95 -8.43 -5.27
N ARG A 56 4.63 -8.34 -5.09
CA ARG A 56 3.67 -7.89 -6.11
C ARG A 56 2.84 -6.78 -5.52
N THR A 57 3.39 -5.58 -5.61
CA THR A 57 2.90 -4.43 -4.88
C THR A 57 1.89 -3.65 -5.68
N THR A 58 0.99 -2.96 -4.99
CA THR A 58 0.17 -1.91 -5.58
C THR A 58 0.12 -0.73 -4.64
N TRP A 59 0.45 0.44 -5.18
CA TRP A 59 0.44 1.69 -4.44
C TRP A 59 -0.88 2.43 -4.63
N TYR A 60 -1.36 3.04 -3.55
CA TYR A 60 -2.59 3.82 -3.49
C TYR A 60 -2.34 5.15 -2.81
N VAL A 61 -3.04 6.20 -3.24
CA VAL A 61 -3.02 7.52 -2.60
C VAL A 61 -4.41 7.88 -2.07
N ILE A 62 -4.45 8.28 -0.80
CA ILE A 62 -5.64 8.67 -0.07
C ILE A 62 -5.49 10.14 0.33
N ASN A 63 -6.33 11.00 -0.24
CA ASN A 63 -6.38 12.42 0.11
C ASN A 63 -7.50 12.67 1.13
N VAL A 64 -7.13 13.20 2.28
CA VAL A 64 -8.07 13.44 3.37
C VAL A 64 -8.67 14.83 3.20
N VAL A 65 -9.97 14.90 2.89
CA VAL A 65 -10.67 16.17 2.65
C VAL A 65 -11.44 16.69 3.88
N LYS A 66 -11.54 15.87 4.93
CA LYS A 66 -12.24 16.18 6.18
C LYS A 66 -11.61 15.42 7.33
N ASP A 67 -11.52 16.05 8.49
CA ASP A 67 -11.14 15.40 9.75
C ASP A 67 -11.97 14.15 10.02
N GLY A 68 -11.29 13.07 10.43
CA GLY A 68 -11.95 11.80 10.71
C GLY A 68 -10.99 10.72 11.17
N ILE A 69 -11.55 9.52 11.35
CA ILE A 69 -10.77 8.33 11.66
C ILE A 69 -10.67 7.50 10.38
N LEU A 70 -9.44 7.30 9.92
CA LEU A 70 -9.14 6.48 8.76
C LEU A 70 -8.95 5.02 9.18
N VAL A 71 -9.83 4.18 8.66
CA VAL A 71 -9.81 2.71 8.78
C VAL A 71 -10.12 2.09 7.42
N PHE A 72 -9.65 0.87 7.20
CA PHE A 72 -10.01 0.06 6.03
C PHE A 72 -9.87 -1.42 6.36
N THR A 73 -10.51 -2.26 5.56
CA THR A 73 -10.31 -3.71 5.55
C THR A 73 -9.85 -4.13 4.16
N LEU A 74 -8.70 -4.78 4.10
CA LEU A 74 -8.25 -5.50 2.92
C LEU A 74 -8.81 -6.91 2.98
N THR A 75 -9.51 -7.32 1.92
CA THR A 75 -10.09 -8.67 1.83
C THR A 75 -9.60 -9.34 0.55
N PRO A 76 -8.60 -10.22 0.66
CA PRO A 76 -8.16 -11.06 -0.45
C PRO A 76 -9.33 -11.86 -1.04
N THR A 77 -9.36 -11.99 -2.37
CA THR A 77 -10.39 -12.74 -3.10
C THR A 77 -10.23 -14.26 -2.99
N GLY A 78 -9.04 -14.74 -2.61
CA GLY A 78 -8.75 -16.15 -2.37
C GLY A 78 -8.42 -16.45 -0.91
N GLN A 79 -8.91 -17.60 -0.41
CA GLN A 79 -8.85 -17.97 1.02
C GLN A 79 -7.43 -18.17 1.57
N THR A 80 -6.42 -18.29 0.69
CA THR A 80 -5.03 -18.62 1.04
C THR A 80 -4.05 -17.58 0.52
N THR A 81 -4.49 -16.35 0.27
CA THR A 81 -3.60 -15.27 -0.20
C THR A 81 -3.32 -14.33 0.96
N ASP A 82 -2.05 -14.23 1.28
CA ASP A 82 -1.50 -13.36 2.31
C ASP A 82 -1.17 -11.99 1.71
N TYR A 83 -1.78 -10.95 2.27
CA TYR A 83 -1.61 -9.58 1.84
C TYR A 83 -1.25 -8.69 3.02
N ASP A 84 -0.05 -8.14 2.93
CA ASP A 84 0.52 -7.23 3.90
C ASP A 84 0.38 -5.79 3.41
N PHE A 85 0.54 -4.83 4.32
CA PHE A 85 0.53 -3.43 3.92
C PHE A 85 1.45 -2.55 4.75
N ALA A 86 1.86 -1.45 4.15
CA ALA A 86 2.50 -0.33 4.83
C ALA A 86 1.91 0.99 4.35
N MET A 87 1.82 1.95 5.26
CA MET A 87 1.21 3.24 5.01
C MET A 87 2.11 4.37 5.46
N TRP A 88 2.41 5.33 4.59
CA TRP A 88 3.23 6.50 4.89
C TRP A 88 2.41 7.77 4.88
N ASP A 89 2.78 8.72 5.76
CA ASP A 89 2.34 10.10 5.63
C ASP A 89 3.13 10.77 4.49
N ALA A 90 2.39 11.17 3.46
CA ALA A 90 2.85 11.81 2.24
C ALA A 90 2.45 13.30 2.17
N THR A 91 1.95 13.87 3.26
CA THR A 91 1.51 15.27 3.32
C THR A 91 2.65 16.21 2.93
N GLY A 92 2.43 17.00 1.87
CA GLY A 92 3.42 17.94 1.34
C GLY A 92 4.64 17.30 0.66
N LYS A 93 4.62 16.00 0.39
CA LYS A 93 5.71 15.26 -0.27
C LYS A 93 5.39 15.01 -1.75
N ALA A 94 6.43 14.84 -2.56
CA ALA A 94 6.31 14.65 -4.00
C ALA A 94 6.90 13.31 -4.46
N CYS A 95 6.58 12.95 -5.71
CA CYS A 95 7.17 11.82 -6.41
C CYS A 95 7.99 12.31 -7.61
N ALA A 96 9.11 11.67 -7.86
CA ALA A 96 9.91 11.83 -9.07
C ALA A 96 10.01 10.48 -9.82
N PRO A 97 10.37 10.45 -11.11
CA PRO A 97 10.43 9.20 -11.89
C PRO A 97 11.37 8.09 -11.36
N ARG A 98 12.16 8.37 -10.32
CA ARG A 98 13.11 7.41 -9.71
C ARG A 98 12.86 7.15 -8.23
N GLY A 99 11.71 7.58 -7.70
CA GLY A 99 11.36 7.36 -6.30
C GLY A 99 10.48 8.47 -5.74
N CYS A 100 9.97 8.23 -4.54
CA CYS A 100 9.02 9.10 -3.88
C CYS A 100 9.53 9.56 -2.52
N ASP A 101 9.42 10.87 -2.25
CA ASP A 101 9.99 11.48 -1.04
C ASP A 101 9.31 10.94 0.24
N TYR A 102 8.07 10.47 0.13
CA TYR A 102 7.34 9.89 1.25
C TYR A 102 7.90 8.57 1.78
N VAL A 103 8.68 7.82 0.99
CA VAL A 103 9.39 6.62 1.44
C VAL A 103 10.89 6.82 1.58
N ASN A 104 11.45 7.95 1.15
CA ASN A 104 12.90 8.19 1.25
C ASN A 104 13.35 8.34 2.73
N ASN A 105 13.89 7.27 3.31
CA ASN A 105 14.28 7.15 4.72
C ASN A 105 13.18 7.51 5.73
N ASN A 106 11.92 7.31 5.33
CA ASN A 106 10.75 7.50 6.19
C ASN A 106 10.14 6.14 6.50
N LEU A 107 9.91 5.85 7.78
CA LEU A 107 9.17 4.65 8.18
C LEU A 107 7.66 4.85 7.97
N PRO A 108 6.91 3.77 7.71
CA PRO A 108 5.46 3.86 7.61
C PRO A 108 4.85 4.24 8.95
N VAL A 109 3.78 5.05 8.91
CA VAL A 109 2.97 5.38 10.08
C VAL A 109 2.09 4.21 10.52
N ARG A 110 1.72 3.31 9.59
CA ARG A 110 1.04 2.04 9.90
C ARG A 110 1.61 0.92 9.07
N CYS A 111 1.73 -0.26 9.65
CA CYS A 111 2.25 -1.43 8.94
C CYS A 111 1.64 -2.71 9.50
N ASN A 112 1.22 -3.63 8.65
CA ASN A 112 0.74 -4.92 9.10
C ASN A 112 1.37 -6.00 8.22
N TYR A 113 2.08 -6.91 8.88
CA TYR A 113 2.72 -8.07 8.27
C TYR A 113 2.13 -9.36 8.87
N ALA A 114 0.86 -9.36 9.28
CA ALA A 114 0.24 -10.48 9.98
C ALA A 114 -0.02 -11.64 9.01
N GLY A 115 0.61 -12.78 9.27
CA GLY A 115 0.48 -13.93 8.37
C GLY A 115 -0.86 -14.64 8.50
N LEU A 116 -1.17 -15.49 7.51
CA LEU A 116 -2.43 -16.25 7.45
C LEU A 116 -2.79 -17.06 8.71
N GLY A 117 -1.80 -17.41 9.54
CA GLY A 117 -2.01 -18.13 10.81
C GLY A 117 -2.63 -17.29 11.92
N THR A 118 -2.57 -15.96 11.83
CA THR A 118 -3.12 -15.02 12.83
C THR A 118 -4.24 -14.14 12.29
N THR A 119 -4.55 -14.24 10.99
CA THR A 119 -5.66 -13.55 10.34
C THR A 119 -6.95 -14.37 10.36
N PRO A 120 -8.14 -13.73 10.29
CA PRO A 120 -9.40 -14.42 10.00
C PRO A 120 -9.38 -15.15 8.65
N PRO A 121 -10.40 -15.99 8.36
CA PRO A 121 -10.58 -16.57 7.03
C PRO A 121 -10.47 -15.51 5.93
N ASN A 122 -9.83 -15.88 4.82
CA ASN A 122 -9.47 -15.01 3.69
C ASN A 122 -8.31 -14.04 3.95
N GLY A 123 -7.55 -14.15 5.03
CA GLY A 123 -6.35 -13.32 5.19
C GLY A 123 -6.67 -11.83 5.36
N GLN A 124 -7.83 -11.50 5.96
CA GLN A 124 -8.23 -10.11 6.11
C GLN A 124 -7.23 -9.36 6.98
N THR A 125 -6.80 -8.19 6.53
CA THR A 125 -5.95 -7.26 7.28
C THR A 125 -6.50 -5.84 7.18
N GLY A 126 -5.95 -4.90 7.94
CA GLY A 126 -6.25 -3.49 7.74
C GLY A 126 -6.05 -2.62 8.96
N LEU A 127 -6.83 -1.55 9.05
CA LEU A 127 -6.84 -0.62 10.17
C LEU A 127 -8.17 -0.71 10.93
N SER A 128 -8.10 -0.72 12.27
CA SER A 128 -9.28 -0.78 13.14
C SER A 128 -9.21 0.22 14.29
N THR A 129 -10.36 0.74 14.72
CA THR A 129 -10.49 1.58 15.92
C THR A 129 -10.26 0.83 17.23
N THR A 130 -10.31 -0.51 17.20
CA THR A 130 -10.07 -1.37 18.36
C THR A 130 -8.65 -1.91 18.42
N ALA A 131 -7.89 -1.83 17.32
CA ALA A 131 -6.50 -2.23 17.29
C ALA A 131 -5.61 -1.20 18.00
N LEU A 132 -4.61 -1.68 18.72
CA LEU A 132 -3.79 -0.85 19.60
C LEU A 132 -2.43 -0.50 19.00
N ASN A 133 -1.80 -1.42 18.27
CA ASN A 133 -0.45 -1.19 17.77
C ASN A 133 -0.49 -0.60 16.35
N PRO A 134 0.36 0.39 16.06
CA PRO A 134 0.47 0.93 14.71
C PRO A 134 1.19 -0.02 13.74
N SER A 135 1.99 -0.94 14.26
CA SER A 135 2.74 -1.91 13.47
C SER A 135 2.56 -3.33 14.02
N GLU A 136 2.29 -4.29 13.14
CA GLU A 136 2.17 -5.71 13.50
C GLU A 136 3.14 -6.58 12.69
N ASN A 137 3.64 -7.65 13.30
CA ASN A 137 4.54 -8.62 12.67
C ASN A 137 3.78 -9.91 12.28
N ALA A 138 4.49 -10.90 11.74
CA ALA A 138 3.95 -12.19 11.29
C ALA A 138 3.10 -12.95 12.33
N GLY A 139 3.40 -12.78 13.62
CA GLY A 139 2.63 -13.38 14.72
C GLY A 139 1.64 -12.41 15.39
N GLY A 140 1.52 -11.19 14.89
CA GLY A 140 0.64 -10.15 15.41
C GLY A 140 -0.81 -10.29 14.93
N PRO A 141 -1.74 -9.50 15.49
CA PRO A 141 -3.11 -9.44 15.02
C PRO A 141 -3.23 -8.88 13.60
N SER A 142 -4.32 -9.27 12.95
CA SER A 142 -4.67 -8.91 11.57
C SER A 142 -4.91 -7.41 11.32
N PHE A 143 -5.14 -6.61 12.37
CA PHE A 143 -5.40 -5.17 12.23
C PHE A 143 -4.43 -4.32 13.03
N SER A 144 -3.92 -3.26 12.41
CA SER A 144 -3.18 -2.18 13.08
C SER A 144 -4.11 -1.05 13.48
N SER A 145 -3.65 -0.16 14.37
CA SER A 145 -4.48 0.91 14.94
C SER A 145 -4.93 1.93 13.88
N ALA A 146 -6.12 2.50 14.06
CA ALA A 146 -6.64 3.54 13.19
C ALA A 146 -5.75 4.80 13.15
N ILE A 147 -5.91 5.62 12.11
CA ILE A 147 -5.25 6.94 11.98
C ILE A 147 -6.28 8.04 12.25
N ASN A 148 -5.97 8.98 13.15
CA ASN A 148 -6.76 10.20 13.35
C ASN A 148 -6.35 11.23 12.30
N ALA A 149 -6.96 11.15 11.13
CA ALA A 149 -6.58 11.93 9.96
C ALA A 149 -7.20 13.33 9.97
N LYS A 150 -6.46 14.31 9.45
CA LYS A 150 -6.86 15.72 9.33
C LYS A 150 -7.07 16.13 7.89
N ALA A 151 -8.01 17.05 7.67
CA ALA A 151 -8.22 17.63 6.35
C ALA A 151 -6.90 18.24 5.81
N GLY A 152 -6.54 17.90 4.58
CA GLY A 152 -5.29 18.29 3.93
C GLY A 152 -4.17 17.25 4.03
N GLU A 153 -4.30 16.24 4.88
CA GLU A 153 -3.33 15.14 4.94
C GLU A 153 -3.43 14.23 3.72
N THR A 154 -2.29 13.66 3.31
CA THR A 154 -2.21 12.69 2.22
C THR A 154 -1.47 11.47 2.71
N TYR A 155 -2.05 10.29 2.49
CA TYR A 155 -1.43 9.03 2.86
C TYR A 155 -1.20 8.15 1.63
N ILE A 156 -0.08 7.45 1.63
CA ILE A 156 0.25 6.44 0.65
C ILE A 156 0.11 5.07 1.29
N LEU A 157 -0.66 4.19 0.68
CA LEU A 157 -0.83 2.80 1.08
C LEU A 157 -0.16 1.91 0.02
N LEU A 158 0.85 1.14 0.43
CA LEU A 158 1.37 0.01 -0.34
C LEU A 158 0.69 -1.24 0.17
N ILE A 159 0.11 -2.01 -0.76
CA ILE A 159 -0.35 -3.37 -0.52
C ILE A 159 0.65 -4.31 -1.17
N ASP A 160 1.16 -5.28 -0.41
CA ASP A 160 2.12 -6.30 -0.86
C ASP A 160 1.46 -7.68 -0.84
N ASN A 161 1.39 -8.34 -2.00
CA ASN A 161 1.00 -9.75 -2.06
C ASN A 161 2.20 -10.61 -1.65
N PHE A 162 2.34 -10.86 -0.34
CA PHE A 162 3.39 -11.70 0.21
C PHE A 162 3.37 -13.12 -0.38
N SER A 163 2.18 -13.64 -0.66
CA SER A 163 2.01 -14.95 -1.32
C SER A 163 2.53 -14.98 -2.77
N ASN A 164 2.85 -13.83 -3.36
CA ASN A 164 3.42 -13.68 -4.70
C ASN A 164 2.62 -14.42 -5.78
N ASN A 165 1.29 -14.38 -5.68
CA ASN A 165 0.36 -15.03 -6.61
C ASN A 165 -0.43 -14.00 -7.44
N THR A 166 -1.34 -14.45 -8.31
CA THR A 166 -2.14 -13.56 -9.18
C THR A 166 -3.48 -13.17 -8.57
N THR A 167 -3.79 -13.64 -7.36
CA THR A 167 -5.08 -13.46 -6.69
C THR A 167 -5.17 -12.07 -6.12
N GLY A 168 -6.19 -11.30 -6.50
CA GLY A 168 -6.46 -9.97 -5.92
C GLY A 168 -6.97 -10.04 -4.49
#